data_AF-A0A9J6FS94-F1
#
_entry.id   AF-A0A9J6FS94-F1
#
_cell.length_a   1.000
_cell.length_b   1.000
_cell.length_c   1.000
_cell.angle_alpha   90.00
_cell.angle_beta   90.00
_cell.angle_gamma   90.00
#
_symmetry.space_group_name_H-M   'P 1'
#
loop_
_entity.id
_entity.type
_entity.pdbx_description
1 polymer ?
#
loop_
_entity_poly.entity_id
_entity_poly.type
_entity_poly.pdbx_seq_one_letter_code
_entity_poly.pdbx_strand_id
1 'polypeptide(L)' 'MPKEAVVQVWRQSHDSELKAVTEAGFRALLSSCWYLDLIGYGPDWKTYYACDPHDFQGK' A
#
# COMPACT_ATOMS: atom_id res chain seq x y z
N MET A 1 -1.35 5.99 19.35
CA MET A 1 -2.49 6.06 18.43
C MET A 1 -3.66 5.27 19.00
N PRO A 2 -4.91 5.60 18.67
CA PRO A 2 -6.06 4.76 19.02
C PRO A 2 -5.83 3.32 18.54
N LYS A 3 -6.23 2.32 19.32
CA LYS A 3 -6.06 0.89 18.95
C LYS A 3 -6.80 0.51 17.67
N GLU A 4 -7.78 1.31 17.28
CA GLU A 4 -8.58 1.11 16.06
C GLU A 4 -8.17 2.03 14.91
N ALA A 5 -7.04 2.74 15.04
CA ALA A 5 -6.57 3.58 13.95
C ALA A 5 -6.32 2.75 12.68
N VAL A 6 -6.68 3.33 11.53
CA VAL A 6 -6.35 2.82 10.21
C VAL A 6 -5.23 3.69 9.65
N VAL A 7 -4.12 3.07 9.25
CA VAL A 7 -2.96 3.76 8.70
C VAL A 7 -2.99 3.60 7.18
N GLN A 8 -3.05 4.71 6.46
CA GLN A 8 -2.99 4.72 5.00
C GLN A 8 -1.54 4.90 4.52
N VAL A 9 -1.02 3.86 3.86
CA VAL A 9 0.31 3.83 3.26
C VAL A 9 0.22 4.30 1.81
N TRP A 10 0.63 5.55 1.57
CA TRP A 10 0.60 6.18 0.25
C TRP A 10 2.00 6.42 -0.36
N ARG A 11 3.06 6.42 0.46
CA ARG A 11 4.43 6.63 -0.05
C ARG A 11 4.94 5.39 -0.77
N GLN A 12 5.80 5.59 -1.78
CA GLN A 12 6.55 4.51 -2.43
C GLN A 12 7.49 3.80 -1.43
N SER A 13 7.94 2.58 -1.78
CA SER A 13 8.55 1.62 -0.85
C SER A 13 7.59 1.20 0.27
N HIS A 14 6.38 0.81 -0.14
CA HIS A 14 5.27 0.54 0.78
C HIS A 14 5.45 -0.75 1.58
N ASP A 15 6.21 -1.73 1.11
CA ASP A 15 6.38 -3.05 1.74
C ASP A 15 6.91 -2.94 3.17
N SER A 16 7.93 -2.09 3.39
CA SER A 16 8.50 -1.88 4.72
C SER A 16 7.55 -1.15 5.66
N GLU A 17 6.73 -0.24 5.13
CA GLU A 17 5.76 0.51 5.92
C GLU A 17 4.55 -0.37 6.27
N LEU A 18 4.03 -1.14 5.31
CA LEU A 18 2.99 -2.15 5.53
C LEU A 18 3.43 -3.16 6.59
N LYS A 19 4.67 -3.65 6.52
CA LYS A 19 5.24 -4.52 7.53
C LYS A 19 5.26 -3.86 8.91
N ALA A 20 5.78 -2.64 9.03
CA ALA A 20 5.84 -1.94 10.32
C ALA A 20 4.44 -1.67 10.92
N VAL A 21 3.46 -1.31 10.09
CA VAL A 21 2.08 -1.04 10.51
C VAL A 21 1.38 -2.31 10.99
N THR A 22 1.53 -3.41 10.26
CA THR A 22 0.94 -4.71 10.61
C THR A 22 1.61 -5.34 11.83
N GLU A 23 2.95 -5.28 11.94
CA GLU A 23 3.69 -5.73 13.12
C GLU A 23 3.31 -4.95 14.39
N ALA A 24 2.98 -3.66 14.24
CA ALA A 24 2.50 -2.83 15.34
C ALA A 24 1.02 -3.10 15.71
N GLY A 25 0.32 -3.99 14.99
CA GLY A 25 -1.06 -4.39 15.27
C GLY A 25 -2.11 -3.41 14.76
N PHE A 26 -1.76 -2.52 13.83
CA PHE A 26 -2.69 -1.57 13.23
C PHE A 26 -3.27 -2.10 11.92
N ARG A 27 -4.46 -1.60 11.56
CA ARG A 27 -5.06 -1.85 10.24
C ARG A 27 -4.35 -0.98 9.20
N ALA A 28 -3.89 -1.59 8.11
CA ALA A 28 -3.24 -0.89 7.01
C ALA A 28 -4.18 -0.73 5.81
N LEU A 29 -4.08 0.40 5.12
CA LEU A 29 -4.70 0.64 3.81
C LEU A 29 -3.60 1.03 2.82
N LEU A 30 -3.47 0.28 1.73
CA LEU A 30 -2.47 0.56 0.69
C LEU A 30 -3.07 1.49 -0.37
N SER A 31 -2.38 2.58 -0.72
CA SER A 31 -2.73 3.42 -1.86
C SER A 31 -1.53 3.85 -2.71
N SER A 32 -0.31 3.44 -2.34
CA SER A 32 0.93 3.79 -3.03
C SER A 32 0.99 3.34 -4.49
N CYS A 33 0.33 2.23 -4.84
CA CYS A 33 0.27 1.69 -6.19
C CYS A 33 -0.74 2.40 -7.10
N TRP A 34 -1.73 3.11 -6.55
CA TRP A 34 -2.91 3.57 -7.29
C TRP A 34 -3.00 5.10 -7.35
N TYR A 35 -1.90 5.73 -7.75
CA TYR A 35 -1.90 7.14 -8.15
C TYR A 35 -2.47 7.26 -9.57
N LEU A 36 -3.78 7.47 -9.66
CA LEU A 36 -4.52 7.64 -10.92
C LEU A 36 -4.31 9.02 -11.57
N ASP A 37 -3.77 9.97 -10.82
CA ASP A 37 -3.33 11.28 -11.29
C ASP A 37 -2.02 11.22 -12.10
N LEU A 38 -1.22 10.16 -11.90
CA LEU A 38 -0.01 9.90 -12.67
C LEU A 38 -0.36 9.19 -13.98
N ILE A 39 -0.64 9.97 -15.03
CA ILE A 39 -0.91 9.43 -16.36
C ILE A 39 0.35 8.78 -16.96
N GLY A 40 0.24 7.51 -17.35
CA GLY A 40 1.29 6.76 -18.04
C GLY A 40 1.03 6.64 -19.54
N TYR A 41 2.07 6.42 -20.34
CA TYR A 41 1.90 6.08 -21.76
C TYR A 41 1.61 4.59 -21.92
N GLY A 42 0.49 4.23 -22.54
CA GLY A 42 0.06 2.84 -22.79
C GLY A 42 -1.02 2.31 -21.82
N PRO A 43 -1.26 0.99 -21.77
CA PRO A 43 -2.25 0.38 -20.87
C PRO A 43 -1.73 0.32 -19.41
N ASP A 44 -1.81 1.46 -18.73
CA ASP A 44 -1.48 1.68 -17.32
C ASP A 44 -2.24 0.80 -16.32
N TRP A 45 -3.48 0.40 -16.66
CA TRP A 45 -4.32 -0.48 -15.84
C TRP A 45 -3.65 -1.81 -15.45
N LYS A 46 -2.73 -2.32 -16.29
CA LYS A 46 -2.01 -3.57 -16.01
C LYS A 46 -1.10 -3.42 -14.80
N THR A 47 -0.45 -2.27 -14.65
CA THR A 47 0.42 -1.96 -13.51
C THR A 47 -0.38 -1.84 -12.23
N TYR A 48 -1.54 -1.18 -12.29
CA TYR A 48 -2.45 -1.07 -11.15
C TYR A 48 -2.99 -2.44 -10.70
N TYR A 49 -3.29 -3.33 -11.64
CA TYR A 49 -3.80 -4.68 -11.37
C TYR A 49 -2.72 -5.64 -10.88
N ALA A 50 -1.47 -5.45 -11.30
CA ALA A 50 -0.34 -6.28 -10.88
C ALA A 50 0.15 -5.97 -9.45
N CYS A 51 -0.27 -4.85 -8.86
CA CYS A 51 0.08 -4.55 -7.47
C CYS A 51 -0.68 -5.48 -6.52
N ASP A 52 0.05 -6.33 -5.80
CA ASP A 52 -0.48 -7.19 -4.75
C ASP A 52 -0.22 -6.56 -3.37
N PRO A 53 -1.27 -6.09 -2.66
CA PRO A 53 -1.13 -5.51 -1.34
C PRO A 53 -0.63 -6.47 -0.27
N HIS A 54 -0.63 -7.78 -0.53
CA HIS A 54 -0.17 -8.83 0.40
C HIS A 54 1.24 -9.33 0.09
N ASP A 55 1.91 -8.79 -0.93
CA ASP A 55 3.28 -9.17 -1.29
C ASP A 55 4.32 -8.51 -0.35
N PHE A 56 4.14 -8.69 0.95
CA PHE A 56 5.07 -8.25 1.97
C PHE A 56 5.16 -9.29 3.09
N GLN A 57 6.35 -9.44 3.68
CA GLN A 57 6.57 -10.34 4.81
C GLN A 57 6.14 -9.68 6.13
N GLY A 58 4.82 -9.61 6.35
CA GLY A 58 4.18 -9.14 7.58
C GLY A 58 3.57 -10.25 8.42
N LYS A 59 3.06 -9.89 9.61
CA LYS A 59 2.32 -10.78 10.51
C LYS A 59 0.83 -10.51 10.50
#